data_AF-A0A4Y8ADU4-F1
#
_entry.id   AF-A0A4Y8ADU4-F1
#
_cell.length_a   1.000
_cell.length_b   1.000
_cell.length_c   1.000
_cell.angle_alpha   90.00
_cell.angle_beta   90.00
_cell.angle_gamma   90.00
#
_symmetry.space_group_name_H-M   'P 1'
#
loop_
_entity.id
_entity.type
_entity.pdbx_description
1 polymer ?
#
loop_
_entity_poly.entity_id
_entity_poly.type
_entity_poly.pdbx_seq_one_letter_code
_entity_poly.pdbx_strand_id
1 'polypeptide(L)' 'MKTIFYFIASCFISTFAFWGALVARNPFPLYGVGFGIWALFIWGYNQRSKREADKRFHERMFQDYMRSKNRNANRW' A
#
# COMPACT_ATOMS: atom_id res chain seq x y z
N MET A 1 8.12 7.65 2.39
CA MET A 1 8.47 8.44 1.19
C MET A 1 8.17 7.70 -0.12
N LYS A 2 8.57 6.42 -0.30
CA LYS A 2 8.26 5.66 -1.53
C LYS A 2 6.76 5.56 -1.87
N THR A 3 5.88 5.45 -0.87
CA THR A 3 4.41 5.41 -1.04
C THR A 3 3.82 6.69 -1.64
N ILE A 4 4.34 7.85 -1.29
CA ILE A 4 3.92 9.15 -1.84
C ILE A 4 4.27 9.22 -3.33
N PHE A 5 5.43 8.68 -3.73
CA PHE A 5 5.83 8.65 -5.13
C PHE A 5 4.87 7.79 -5.97
N TYR A 6 4.42 6.65 -5.44
CA TYR A 6 3.42 5.83 -6.12
C TYR A 6 2.06 6.54 -6.20
N PHE A 7 1.66 7.30 -5.17
CA PHE A 7 0.42 8.06 -5.16
C PHE A 7 0.45 9.21 -6.19
N ILE A 8 1.58 9.91 -6.27
CA ILE A 8 1.78 10.95 -7.29
C ILE A 8 1.74 10.31 -8.69
N ALA A 9 2.41 9.16 -8.88
CA ALA A 9 2.37 8.44 -10.14
C ALA A 9 0.94 7.99 -10.52
N SER A 10 0.14 7.47 -9.58
CA SER A 10 -1.25 7.08 -9.84
C SER A 10 -2.13 8.30 -10.17
N CYS A 11 -1.90 9.45 -9.53
CA CYS A 11 -2.56 10.71 -9.88
C CYS A 11 -2.24 11.12 -11.32
N PHE A 12 -0.97 11.19 -11.71
CA PHE A 12 -0.58 11.54 -13.08
C PHE A 12 -1.19 10.58 -14.11
N ILE A 13 -1.15 9.28 -13.84
CA ILE A 13 -1.71 8.28 -14.75
C ILE A 13 -3.24 8.39 -14.86
N SER A 14 -3.94 8.70 -13.76
CA SER A 14 -5.38 8.97 -13.81
C SER A 14 -5.70 10.20 -14.67
N THR A 15 -4.89 11.26 -14.57
CA THR A 15 -5.03 12.47 -15.38
C THR A 15 -4.79 12.18 -16.86
N PHE A 16 -3.76 11.40 -17.21
CA PHE A 16 -3.50 10.99 -18.59
C PHE A 16 -4.58 10.06 -19.16
N ALA A 17 -5.13 9.16 -18.34
CA ALA A 17 -6.25 8.31 -18.76
C ALA A 17 -7.53 9.14 -18.99
N PHE A 18 -7.79 10.15 -18.15
CA PHE A 18 -8.92 11.06 -18.28
C PHE A 18 -8.80 11.96 -19.52
N TRP A 19 -7.59 12.47 -19.80
CA TRP A 19 -7.30 13.26 -20.98
C TRP A 19 -7.40 12.43 -22.27
N GLY A 20 -6.90 11.19 -22.26
CA GLY A 20 -7.04 10.29 -23.41
C GLY A 20 -8.50 9.89 -23.66
N ALA A 21 -9.31 9.74 -22.60
CA ALA A 21 -10.74 9.47 -22.72
C ALA A 21 -11.53 10.64 -23.35
N LEU A 22 -11.09 11.89 -23.12
CA LEU A 22 -11.68 13.09 -23.73
C LEU A 22 -11.39 13.21 -25.24
N VAL A 23 -10.27 12.66 -25.71
CA VAL A 23 -9.84 12.76 -27.12
C VAL A 23 -10.29 11.56 -27.96
N ALA A 24 -10.57 10.40 -27.34
CA ALA A 24 -10.87 9.17 -28.06
C ALA A 24 -12.36 9.01 -28.42
N ARG A 25 -12.62 8.70 -29.70
CA ARG A 25 -13.96 8.33 -30.22
C ARG A 25 -14.50 7.00 -29.66
N ASN A 26 -13.62 6.14 -29.15
CA ASN A 26 -13.95 4.89 -28.45
C ASN A 26 -13.21 4.85 -27.09
N PRO A 27 -13.89 5.14 -25.97
CA PRO A 27 -13.25 5.35 -24.66
C PRO A 27 -12.94 4.07 -23.88
N PHE A 28 -13.50 2.91 -24.27
CA PHE A 28 -13.33 1.64 -23.57
C PHE A 28 -11.87 1.19 -23.32
N PRO A 29 -10.92 1.33 -24.27
CA PRO A 29 -9.53 0.91 -24.05
C PRO A 29 -8.84 1.73 -22.96
N LEU A 30 -9.19 3.02 -22.84
CA LEU A 30 -8.61 3.94 -21.87
C LEU A 30 -9.07 3.65 -20.44
N TYR A 31 -10.34 3.26 -20.27
CA TYR A 31 -10.80 2.74 -18.99
C TYR A 31 -10.06 1.48 -18.58
N GLY A 32 -9.76 0.58 -19.52
CA GLY A 32 -8.97 -0.63 -19.26
C GLY A 32 -7.56 -0.31 -18.76
N VAL A 33 -6.89 0.67 -19.38
CA VAL A 33 -5.55 1.12 -18.96
C VAL A 33 -5.60 1.78 -17.57
N GLY A 34 -6.59 2.63 -17.32
CA GLY A 34 -6.78 3.27 -16.01
C GLY A 34 -7.01 2.26 -14.88
N PHE A 35 -7.91 1.30 -15.10
CA PHE A 35 -8.19 0.23 -14.14
C PHE A 35 -7.01 -0.72 -13.94
N GLY A 36 -6.30 -1.08 -15.02
CA GLY A 36 -5.12 -1.96 -14.94
C GLY A 36 -4.00 -1.37 -14.07
N ILE A 37 -3.76 -0.06 -14.21
CA ILE A 37 -2.75 0.64 -13.40
C ILE A 37 -3.20 0.75 -11.94
N TRP A 38 -4.47 1.06 -11.69
CA TRP A 38 -5.00 1.11 -10.33
C TRP A 38 -4.96 -0.26 -9.63
N ALA A 39 -5.25 -1.35 -10.36
CA ALA A 39 -5.17 -2.70 -9.85
C ALA A 39 -3.72 -3.07 -9.45
N LEU A 40 -2.74 -2.77 -10.30
CA LEU A 40 -1.32 -2.98 -10.00
C LEU A 40 -0.85 -2.13 -8.80
N PHE A 41 -1.32 -0.88 -8.71
CA PHE A 41 -1.01 0.00 -7.58
C PHE A 41 -1.59 -0.54 -6.26
N ILE A 42 -2.88 -0.91 -6.24
CA ILE A 42 -3.52 -1.48 -5.05
C ILE A 42 -2.81 -2.77 -4.64
N TRP A 43 -2.48 -3.65 -5.59
CA TRP A 43 -1.78 -4.89 -5.30
C TRP A 43 -0.42 -4.64 -4.64
N GLY A 44 0.41 -3.80 -5.26
CA GLY A 44 1.73 -3.45 -4.74
C GLY A 44 1.65 -2.76 -3.37
N TYR A 45 0.66 -1.88 -3.18
CA TYR A 45 0.43 -1.21 -1.90
C TYR A 45 0.00 -2.21 -0.81
N ASN A 46 -0.97 -3.08 -1.09
CA ASN A 46 -1.50 -4.04 -0.13
C ASN A 46 -0.43 -5.05 0.31
N GLN A 47 0.39 -5.53 -0.64
CA GLN A 47 1.49 -6.45 -0.33
C GLN A 47 2.56 -5.78 0.55
N ARG A 48 2.78 -4.48 0.40
CA ARG A 48 3.73 -3.71 1.20
C ARG A 48 3.17 -3.34 2.57
N SER A 49 1.90 -2.96 2.64
CA SER A 49 1.17 -2.71 3.88
C SER A 49 1.15 -3.97 4.76
N LYS A 50 0.91 -5.15 4.16
CA LYS A 50 1.02 -6.43 4.86
C LYS A 50 2.40 -6.64 5.49
N ARG A 51 3.48 -6.38 4.75
CA ARG A 51 4.85 -6.49 5.29
C ARG A 51 5.15 -5.49 6.41
N GLU A 52 4.61 -4.28 6.35
CA GLU A 52 4.77 -3.28 7.41
C GLU A 52 3.92 -3.63 8.65
N ALA A 53 2.71 -4.17 8.45
CA ALA A 53 1.85 -4.66 9.52
C ALA A 53 2.49 -5.85 10.24
N ASP A 54 3.10 -6.77 9.49
CA ASP A 54 3.77 -7.95 10.04
C ASP A 54 4.96 -7.55 10.93
N LYS A 55 5.79 -6.61 10.46
CA LYS A 55 6.88 -6.04 11.28
C LYS A 55 6.37 -5.42 12.58
N ARG A 56 5.29 -4.64 12.50
CA ARG A 56 4.67 -4.02 13.68
C ARG A 56 4.04 -5.05 14.62
N PHE A 57 3.54 -6.17 14.09
CA PHE A 57 2.98 -7.26 14.89
C PHE A 57 4.08 -7.99 15.67
N HIS A 58 5.19 -8.34 15.00
CA HIS A 58 6.35 -8.95 15.63
C HIS A 58 6.96 -8.07 16.73
N GLU A 59 7.09 -6.77 16.48
CA GLU A 59 7.60 -5.80 17.47
C GLU A 59 6.74 -5.80 18.75
N ARG A 60 5.41 -5.79 18.61
CA ARG A 60 4.47 -5.83 19.75
C ARG A 60 4.59 -7.14 20.52
N MET A 61 4.62 -8.27 19.82
CA MET A 61 4.75 -9.59 20.45
C MET A 61 6.06 -9.71 21.24
N PHE A 62 7.16 -9.19 20.69
CA PHE A 62 8.45 -9.17 21.36
C PHE A 62 8.43 -8.27 22.61
N GLN A 63 7.85 -7.06 22.51
CA GLN A 63 7.68 -6.17 23.66
C GLN A 63 6.83 -6.79 24.77
N ASP A 64 5.73 -7.46 24.43
CA ASP A 64 4.85 -8.12 25.40
C ASP A 64 5.57 -9.29 26.09
N TYR A 65 6.36 -10.07 25.35
CA TYR A 65 7.20 -11.13 25.91
C TYR A 65 8.26 -10.58 26.87
N MET A 66 8.96 -9.51 26.48
CA MET A 66 9.95 -8.87 27.36
C MET A 66 9.31 -8.31 28.63
N ARG A 67 8.10 -7.73 28.53
CA ARG A 67 7.32 -7.27 29.68
C ARG A 67 6.91 -8.40 30.62
N SER A 68 6.45 -9.53 30.09
CA SER A 68 6.03 -10.67 30.91
C SER A 68 7.23 -11.30 31.63
N LYS A 69 8.37 -11.41 30.95
CA LYS A 69 9.63 -11.89 31.54
C LYS A 69 10.13 -10.97 32.66
N ASN A 70 10.10 -9.65 32.45
CA ASN A 70 10.55 -8.68 33.46
C ASN A 70 9.64 -8.68 34.71
N ARG A 71 8.33 -8.87 34.54
CA ARG A 71 7.38 -9.05 35.66
C ARG A 71 7.65 -10.31 36.48
N ASN A 72 8.07 -11.40 35.84
CA ASN A 72 8.42 -12.65 36.54
C ASN A 72 9.79 -12.57 37.21
N ALA A 73 10.72 -11.80 36.68
CA ALA A 73 12.04 -11.59 37.28
C ALA A 73 11.97 -10.82 38.62
N ASN A 74 11.07 -9.85 38.73
CA ASN A 74 10.86 -9.06 39.97
C ASN A 74 10.01 -9.78 41.05
N ARG A 75 9.67 -11.05 40.86
CA ARG A 75 8.88 -11.86 41.82
C ARG A 75 9.74 -12.82 42.66
N TRP A 76 11.05 -12.81 42.47
CA TRP A 76 12.05 -13.50 43.27
C TRP A 76 12.94 -12.48 43.96
#